data_AF-A0A345ILW3-F1
#
_entry.id   AF-A0A345ILW3-F1
#
_cell.length_a   1.000
_cell.length_b   1.000
_cell.length_c   1.000
_cell.angle_alpha   90.00
_cell.angle_beta   90.00
_cell.angle_gamma   90.00
#
_symmetry.space_group_name_H-M   'P 1'
#
loop_
_entity.id
_entity.type
_entity.pdbx_description
1 polymer ?
#
loop_
_entity_poly.entity_id
_entity_poly.type
_entity_poly.pdbx_seq_one_letter_code
_entity_poly.pdbx_strand_id
1 'polypeptide(L)'
;MHRHNAGVTIAESLLAATVLLIAAASFAMLATQSARTTSSSQLAVYGADALSAAASAVQRGNPRYLQARALNAEDLQLLASTGGRRAALRPALRGEIKPLGGDPPRYLITIQGPDFQVSATATAPGGSP
;
A
#
# COMPACT_ATOMS: atom_id res chain seq x y z
N MET A 1 -22.84 -33.40 55.08
CA MET A 1 -22.86 -33.15 53.62
C MET A 1 -22.99 -31.65 53.39
N HIS A 2 -21.87 -30.94 53.30
CA HIS A 2 -21.89 -29.51 53.00
C HIS A 2 -22.14 -29.30 51.50
N ARG A 3 -23.26 -28.65 51.16
CA ARG A 3 -23.54 -28.15 49.81
C ARG A 3 -22.49 -27.11 49.46
N HIS A 4 -21.59 -27.45 48.54
CA HIS A 4 -20.87 -26.46 47.74
C HIS A 4 -21.89 -25.82 46.78
N ASN A 5 -22.62 -24.80 47.25
CA ASN A 5 -23.21 -23.84 46.34
C ASN A 5 -22.09 -22.88 45.91
N ALA A 6 -21.31 -23.32 44.93
CA ALA A 6 -20.40 -22.44 44.19
C ALA A 6 -21.24 -21.52 43.29
N GLY A 7 -21.97 -20.59 43.90
CA GLY A 7 -22.72 -19.56 43.20
C GLY A 7 -21.79 -18.39 42.92
N VAL A 8 -21.37 -18.23 41.67
CA VAL A 8 -20.66 -17.04 41.20
C VAL A 8 -21.46 -15.82 41.64
N THR A 9 -20.85 -14.98 42.45
CA THR A 9 -21.51 -13.78 42.97
C THR A 9 -21.76 -12.79 41.83
N ILE A 10 -22.79 -11.94 41.93
CA ILE A 10 -23.12 -10.93 40.90
C ILE A 10 -21.89 -10.04 40.58
N ALA A 11 -21.07 -9.75 41.60
CA ALA A 11 -19.82 -9.01 41.44
C ALA A 11 -18.80 -9.76 40.58
N GLU A 12 -18.62 -11.07 40.78
CA GLU A 12 -17.73 -11.90 39.95
C GLU A 12 -18.24 -12.03 38.51
N SER A 13 -19.56 -12.14 38.32
CA SER A 13 -20.19 -12.15 36.98
C SER A 13 -19.97 -10.84 36.23
N LEU A 14 -20.12 -9.70 36.92
CA LEU A 14 -19.87 -8.37 36.35
C LEU A 14 -18.40 -8.16 36.02
N LEU A 15 -17.51 -8.66 36.87
CA LEU A 15 -16.06 -8.56 36.68
C LEU A 15 -15.62 -9.42 35.49
N ALA A 16 -16.13 -10.66 35.39
CA ALA A 16 -15.91 -11.54 34.25
C ALA A 16 -16.45 -10.93 32.94
N ALA A 17 -17.66 -10.37 32.95
CA ALA A 17 -18.24 -9.70 31.78
C ALA A 17 -17.42 -8.48 31.35
N THR A 18 -16.93 -7.68 32.30
CA THR A 18 -16.07 -6.52 32.02
C THR A 18 -14.75 -6.94 31.40
N VAL A 19 -14.11 -7.98 31.96
CA VAL A 19 -12.89 -8.57 31.38
C VAL A 19 -13.14 -9.10 29.97
N LEU A 20 -14.28 -9.75 29.74
CA LEU A 20 -14.67 -10.24 28.42
C LEU A 20 -14.85 -9.10 27.40
N LEU A 21 -15.50 -8.02 27.80
CA LEU A 21 -15.70 -6.82 26.96
C LEU A 21 -14.37 -6.13 26.63
N ILE A 22 -13.47 -6.00 27.61
CA ILE A 22 -12.12 -5.44 27.41
C ILE A 22 -11.32 -6.32 26.44
N ALA A 23 -11.38 -7.64 26.60
CA ALA A 23 -10.71 -8.59 25.71
C ALA A 23 -11.23 -8.49 24.27
N ALA A 24 -12.56 -8.40 24.09
CA ALA A 24 -13.18 -8.24 22.78
C ALA A 24 -12.78 -6.92 22.09
N ALA A 25 -12.75 -5.81 22.83
CA ALA A 25 -12.32 -4.52 22.31
C ALA A 25 -10.84 -4.51 21.90
N SER A 26 -9.99 -5.12 22.72
CA SER A 26 -8.54 -5.23 22.45
C SER A 26 -8.26 -6.09 21.22
N PHE A 27 -8.98 -7.21 21.06
CA PHE A 27 -8.90 -8.05 19.87
C PHE A 27 -9.37 -7.30 18.61
N ALA A 28 -10.48 -6.55 18.69
CA ALA A 28 -10.96 -5.74 17.58
C ALA A 28 -9.95 -4.65 17.17
N MET A 29 -9.29 -4.01 18.14
CA MET A 29 -8.20 -3.07 17.87
C MET A 29 -7.01 -3.75 17.19
N LEU A 30 -6.57 -4.90 17.69
CA LEU A 30 -5.46 -5.66 17.10
C LEU A 30 -5.78 -6.12 15.67
N ALA A 31 -7.00 -6.60 15.43
CA ALA A 31 -7.47 -6.99 14.10
C ALA A 31 -7.48 -5.79 13.15
N THR A 32 -7.97 -4.64 13.61
CA THR A 32 -7.97 -3.39 12.82
C THR A 32 -6.54 -2.94 12.49
N GLN A 33 -5.64 -3.00 13.45
CA GLN A 33 -4.24 -2.59 13.23
C GLN A 33 -3.52 -3.55 12.28
N SER A 34 -3.75 -4.86 12.44
CA SER A 34 -3.22 -5.89 11.54
C SER A 34 -3.74 -5.72 10.10
N ALA A 35 -5.02 -5.40 9.95
CA ALA A 35 -5.62 -5.11 8.65
C ALA A 35 -5.01 -3.86 8.00
N ARG A 36 -4.77 -2.79 8.77
CA ARG A 36 -4.08 -1.57 8.30
C ARG A 36 -2.66 -1.87 7.84
N THR A 37 -1.85 -2.54 8.68
CA THR A 37 -0.47 -2.89 8.33
C THR A 37 -0.40 -3.76 7.08
N THR A 38 -1.30 -4.74 6.96
CA THR A 38 -1.39 -5.60 5.78
C THR A 38 -1.77 -4.79 4.53
N SER A 39 -2.72 -3.87 4.64
CA SER A 39 -3.11 -2.97 3.55
C SER A 39 -1.95 -2.06 3.10
N SER A 40 -1.24 -1.44 4.04
CA SER A 40 -0.08 -0.58 3.75
C SER A 40 1.08 -1.36 3.11
N SER A 41 1.36 -2.58 3.60
CA SER A 41 2.36 -3.47 3.00
C SER A 41 2.00 -3.84 1.55
N GLN A 42 0.74 -4.13 1.29
CA GLN A 42 0.24 -4.44 -0.05
C GLN A 42 0.27 -3.24 -0.99
N LEU A 43 0.00 -2.04 -0.48
CA LEU A 43 0.15 -0.79 -1.24
C LEU A 43 1.61 -0.54 -1.62
N ALA A 44 2.56 -0.81 -0.72
CA ALA A 44 3.99 -0.66 -0.99
C ALA A 44 4.47 -1.63 -2.08
N VAL A 45 4.05 -2.90 -2.02
CA VAL A 45 4.36 -3.89 -3.07
C VAL A 45 3.78 -3.46 -4.42
N TYR A 46 2.53 -3.01 -4.45
CA TYR A 46 1.92 -2.52 -5.68
C TYR A 46 2.64 -1.27 -6.24
N GLY A 47 3.04 -0.35 -5.36
CA GLY A 47 3.83 0.81 -5.74
C GLY A 47 5.20 0.43 -6.33
N ALA A 48 5.85 -0.60 -5.79
CA ALA A 48 7.10 -1.14 -6.31
C ALA A 48 6.92 -1.83 -7.67
N ASP A 49 5.86 -2.61 -7.86
CA ASP A 49 5.53 -3.23 -9.15
C ASP A 49 5.26 -2.16 -10.22
N ALA A 50 4.45 -1.15 -9.90
CA ALA A 50 4.17 -0.03 -10.81
C ALA A 50 5.44 0.77 -11.15
N LEU A 51 6.33 0.98 -10.17
CA LEU A 51 7.62 1.64 -10.36
C LEU A 51 8.53 0.84 -11.31
N SER A 52 8.61 -0.48 -11.11
CA SER A 52 9.40 -1.38 -11.96
C SER A 52 8.89 -1.41 -13.40
N ALA A 53 7.56 -1.50 -13.57
CA ALA A 53 6.93 -1.47 -14.88
C ALA A 53 7.11 -0.11 -15.59
N ALA A 54 7.01 1.00 -14.85
CA ALA A 54 7.24 2.35 -15.39
C ALA A 54 8.70 2.52 -15.84
N ALA A 55 9.65 2.09 -15.01
CA ALA A 55 11.08 2.13 -15.35
C ALA A 55 11.39 1.31 -16.61
N SER A 56 10.79 0.11 -16.70
CA SER A 56 10.90 -0.74 -17.88
C SER A 56 10.23 -0.12 -19.12
N ALA A 57 9.17 0.68 -18.96
CA ALA A 57 8.55 1.40 -20.07
C ALA A 57 9.41 2.56 -20.58
N VAL A 58 10.08 3.29 -19.67
CA VAL A 58 11.08 4.31 -20.02
C VAL A 58 12.26 3.70 -20.76
N GLN A 59 12.81 2.60 -20.26
CA GLN A 59 13.94 1.89 -20.89
C GLN A 59 13.60 1.34 -22.28
N ARG A 60 12.33 1.05 -22.55
CA ARG A 60 11.85 0.64 -23.88
C ARG A 60 11.53 1.83 -24.80
N GLY A 61 11.72 3.06 -24.35
CA GLY A 61 11.44 4.26 -25.14
C GLY A 61 9.95 4.51 -25.36
N ASN A 62 9.07 4.06 -24.45
CA ASN A 62 7.64 4.29 -24.61
C ASN A 62 7.32 5.79 -24.46
N PRO A 63 6.81 6.46 -25.50
CA PRO A 63 6.66 7.92 -25.52
C PRO A 63 5.74 8.46 -24.41
N ARG A 64 4.79 7.65 -23.91
CA ARG A 64 3.91 8.01 -22.80
C ARG A 64 4.65 8.21 -21.47
N TYR A 65 5.83 7.60 -21.33
CA TYR A 65 6.67 7.63 -20.13
C TYR A 65 7.92 8.50 -20.29
N LEU A 66 8.13 9.09 -21.48
CA LEU A 66 9.23 10.02 -21.78
C LEU A 66 8.83 11.49 -21.59
N GLN A 67 7.66 11.75 -21.00
CA GLN A 67 7.17 13.11 -20.75
C GLN A 67 7.01 13.34 -19.25
N ALA A 68 7.27 14.57 -18.81
CA ALA A 68 6.99 14.99 -17.45
C ALA A 68 5.48 14.93 -17.20
N ARG A 69 5.02 14.06 -16.29
CA ARG A 69 3.59 13.94 -15.98
C ARG A 69 3.31 13.31 -14.63
N ALA A 70 2.13 13.63 -14.11
CA ALA A 70 1.51 12.85 -13.06
C ALA A 70 0.98 11.52 -13.62
N LEU A 71 1.16 10.45 -12.85
CA LEU A 71 0.54 9.15 -13.06
C LEU A 71 -0.67 9.07 -12.14
N ASN A 72 -1.85 8.92 -12.74
CA ASN A 72 -3.08 8.73 -11.99
C ASN A 72 -3.24 7.26 -11.59
N ALA A 73 -4.25 6.95 -10.78
CA ALA A 73 -4.51 5.58 -10.33
C ALA A 73 -4.74 4.58 -11.48
N GLU A 74 -5.25 5.03 -12.63
CA GLU A 74 -5.49 4.19 -13.80
C GLU A 74 -4.18 3.84 -14.53
N ASP A 75 -3.27 4.81 -14.68
CA ASP A 75 -1.93 4.57 -15.25
C ASP A 75 -1.15 3.57 -14.39
N LEU A 76 -1.20 3.73 -13.05
CA LEU A 76 -0.54 2.81 -12.11
C LEU A 76 -1.14 1.40 -12.17
N GLN A 77 -2.44 1.30 -12.45
CA GLN A 77 -3.12 0.01 -12.63
C GLN A 77 -2.72 -0.69 -13.93
N LEU A 78 -2.54 0.06 -15.02
CA LEU A 78 -2.03 -0.51 -16.27
C LEU A 78 -0.58 -1.00 -16.13
N LEU A 79 0.21 -0.35 -15.26
CA LEU A 79 1.59 -0.72 -14.98
C LEU A 79 1.71 -1.93 -14.06
N ALA A 80 0.89 -2.02 -13.02
CA ALA A 80 0.87 -3.15 -12.11
C ALA A 80 -0.01 -4.28 -12.67
N SER A 81 0.50 -5.04 -13.65
CA SER A 81 -0.22 -6.14 -14.29
C SER A 81 -0.29 -7.44 -13.45
N THR A 82 0.30 -7.46 -12.25
CA THR A 82 0.32 -8.62 -11.36
C THR A 82 -1.00 -8.74 -10.56
N GLY A 83 -1.99 -9.37 -11.19
CA GLY A 83 -3.10 -10.04 -10.50
C GLY A 83 -4.37 -9.20 -10.32
N GLY A 84 -5.43 -9.61 -11.01
CA GLY A 84 -6.77 -8.99 -11.03
C GLY A 84 -7.55 -9.01 -9.72
N ARG A 85 -6.95 -8.61 -8.58
CA ARG A 85 -7.60 -8.69 -7.26
C ARG A 85 -7.79 -7.39 -6.50
N ARG A 86 -7.31 -6.22 -6.96
CA ARG A 86 -7.32 -5.02 -6.08
C ARG A 86 -7.69 -3.71 -6.76
N ALA A 87 -8.94 -3.63 -7.20
CA ALA A 87 -9.60 -2.35 -7.47
C ALA A 87 -9.83 -1.51 -6.19
N ALA A 88 -9.75 -2.10 -4.98
CA ALA A 88 -10.11 -1.42 -3.73
C ALA A 88 -8.99 -0.57 -3.09
N LEU A 89 -7.72 -0.77 -3.46
CA LEU A 89 -6.58 0.02 -2.93
C LEU A 89 -6.23 1.26 -3.79
N ARG A 90 -7.05 1.52 -4.81
CA ARG A 90 -6.86 2.45 -5.93
C ARG A 90 -6.63 3.94 -5.60
N PRO A 91 -7.34 4.59 -4.64
CA PRO A 91 -7.25 6.05 -4.52
C PRO A 91 -6.03 6.53 -3.73
N ALA A 92 -5.31 5.64 -3.05
CA ALA A 92 -4.26 6.04 -2.11
C ALA A 92 -2.90 6.29 -2.77
N LEU A 93 -2.72 5.90 -4.04
CA LEU A 93 -1.44 5.99 -4.74
C LEU A 93 -1.42 7.11 -5.77
N ARG A 94 -0.31 7.83 -5.81
CA ARG A 94 -0.01 8.87 -6.80
C ARG A 94 1.37 8.60 -7.37
N GLY A 95 1.56 8.85 -8.66
CA GLY A 95 2.88 8.77 -9.26
C GLY A 95 3.25 10.04 -10.00
N GLU A 96 4.55 10.21 -10.24
CA GLU A 96 5.09 11.32 -11.01
C GLU A 96 6.31 10.84 -11.80
N ILE A 97 6.46 11.35 -13.02
CA ILE A 97 7.65 11.18 -13.85
C ILE A 97 8.24 12.56 -14.08
N LYS A 98 9.53 12.73 -13.76
CA LYS A 98 10.29 13.96 -14.00
C LYS A 98 11.51 13.68 -14.88
N PRO A 99 11.73 14.42 -15.97
CA PRO A 99 12.98 14.37 -16.70
C PRO A 99 14.10 14.95 -15.84
N LEU A 100 15.24 14.25 -15.77
CA LEU A 100 16.48 14.69 -15.11
C LEU A 100 17.50 15.26 -16.11
N GLY A 101 17.24 15.09 -17.41
CA GLY A 101 18.18 15.44 -18.47
C GLY A 101 19.39 14.50 -18.57
N GLY A 102 20.27 14.82 -19.53
CA GLY A 102 21.43 14.01 -19.90
C GLY A 102 21.29 13.38 -21.29
N ASP A 103 22.40 12.83 -21.78
CA ASP A 103 22.46 12.03 -22.99
C ASP A 103 23.19 10.71 -22.67
N PRO A 104 22.49 9.56 -22.64
CA PRO A 104 21.05 9.39 -22.92
C PRO A 104 20.13 10.03 -21.85
N PRO A 105 18.89 10.41 -22.22
CA PRO A 105 17.93 11.06 -21.33
C PRO A 105 17.55 10.16 -20.15
N ARG A 106 17.45 10.78 -18.96
CA ARG A 106 17.11 10.11 -17.71
C ARG A 106 15.82 10.67 -17.11
N TYR A 107 15.08 9.81 -16.43
CA TYR A 107 13.79 10.12 -15.82
C TYR A 107 13.77 9.62 -14.39
N LEU A 108 13.34 10.47 -13.46
CA LEU A 108 12.99 10.09 -12.10
C LEU A 108 11.51 9.71 -12.08
N ILE A 109 11.22 8.50 -11.63
CA ILE A 109 9.86 8.02 -11.42
C ILE A 109 9.66 7.90 -9.92
N THR A 110 8.60 8.51 -9.41
CA THR A 110 8.27 8.50 -7.99
C THR A 110 6.85 8.00 -7.82
N ILE A 111 6.64 7.00 -6.95
CA ILE A 111 5.32 6.53 -6.52
C ILE A 111 5.17 6.83 -5.02
N GLN A 112 4.05 7.44 -4.66
CA GLN A 112 3.71 7.89 -3.32
C GLN A 112 2.43 7.19 -2.87
N GLY A 113 2.48 6.61 -1.68
CA GLY A 113 1.30 6.21 -0.91
C GLY A 113 1.11 7.12 0.31
N PRO A 114 0.14 6.79 1.17
CA PRO A 114 -0.17 7.60 2.36
C PRO A 114 0.99 7.64 3.37
N ASP A 115 1.73 6.54 3.51
CA ASP A 115 2.77 6.36 4.53
C ASP A 115 4.15 6.02 3.93
N PHE A 116 4.30 6.05 2.60
CA PHE A 116 5.55 5.69 1.95
C PHE A 116 5.76 6.44 0.62
N GLN A 117 7.01 6.54 0.22
CA GLN A 117 7.42 7.01 -1.10
C GLN A 117 8.56 6.12 -1.60
N VAL A 118 8.45 5.69 -2.85
CA VAL A 118 9.49 4.93 -3.55
C VAL A 118 9.83 5.65 -4.85
N SER A 119 11.11 5.72 -5.19
CA SER A 119 11.56 6.35 -6.43
C SER A 119 12.63 5.50 -7.12
N ALA A 120 12.66 5.56 -8.44
CA ALA A 120 13.69 4.95 -9.26
C ALA A 120 14.06 5.87 -10.42
N THR A 121 15.31 5.80 -10.85
CA THR A 121 15.79 6.48 -12.05
C THR A 121 15.83 5.49 -13.19
N ALA A 122 15.26 5.87 -14.34
CA ALA A 122 15.30 5.08 -15.56
C ALA A 122 15.93 5.89 -16.69
N THR A 123 16.77 5.23 -17.49
CA THR A 123 17.41 5.81 -18.66
C THR A 123 16.64 5.35 -19.89
N ALA A 124 16.24 6.28 -20.75
CA ALA A 124 15.59 5.94 -22.01
C ALA A 124 16.63 5.71 -23.13
N PRO A 125 16.29 4.92 -24.17
CA PRO A 125 17.14 4.80 -25.35
C PRO A 125 17.30 6.17 -26.03
N GLY A 126 18.48 6.42 -26.61
CA GLY A 126 18.93 7.74 -27.06
C GLY A 126 17.93 8.53 -27.92
N GLY A 127 17.83 9.83 -27.63
CA GLY A 127 16.96 10.82 -28.25
C GLY A 127 16.84 12.03 -27.32
N SER A 128 16.98 13.25 -27.84
CA SER A 128 16.93 14.47 -27.03
C SER A 128 15.59 14.61 -26.29
N PRO A 129 15.58 15.14 -25.05
CA PRO A 129 14.35 15.38 -24.28
C PRO A 129 13.40 16.37 -24.99
#